data_AF-A0A7C7ULA2-F1
#
_entry.id   AF-A0A7C7ULA2-F1
#
_cell.length_a   1.000
_cell.length_b   1.000
_cell.length_c   1.000
_cell.angle_alpha   90.00
_cell.angle_beta   90.00
_cell.angle_gamma   90.00
#
_symmetry.space_group_name_H-M   'P 1'
#
loop_
_entity.id
_entity.type
_entity.pdbx_description
1 polymer ?
#
loop_
_entity_poly.entity_id
_entity_poly.type
_entity_poly.pdbx_seq_one_letter_code
_entity_poly.pdbx_strand_id
1 'polypeptide(L)'
;MDNKRTLVSGILILAAVGLLAAIYYAPVWWVSLTAPNYPPESFPDGVRIHFHMNGVFNGCKPVHKAEIAESEPLDCVHEMDTINHYVGMYPIAA
;
A
#
# COMPACT_ATOMS: atom_id res chain seq x y z
N MET A 1 39.64 -23.34 6.47
CA MET A 1 38.80 -22.23 6.99
C MET A 1 37.88 -21.65 5.90
N ASP A 2 38.14 -21.95 4.63
CA ASP A 2 37.45 -21.35 3.48
C ASP A 2 36.06 -21.95 3.19
N ASN A 3 35.85 -23.24 3.47
CA ASN A 3 34.54 -23.88 3.26
C ASN A 3 33.44 -23.32 4.18
N LYS A 4 33.79 -23.03 5.44
CA LYS A 4 32.85 -22.43 6.41
C LYS A 4 32.47 -21.00 6.02
N ARG A 5 33.44 -20.21 5.52
CA ARG A 5 33.17 -18.85 5.00
C ARG A 5 32.30 -18.90 3.74
N THR A 6 32.56 -19.83 2.82
CA THR A 6 31.76 -20.02 1.60
C THR A 6 30.33 -20.44 1.93
N LEU A 7 30.14 -21.36 2.88
CA LEU A 7 28.81 -21.77 3.37
C LEU A 7 28.05 -20.59 3.99
N VAL A 8 28.68 -19.83 4.88
CA VAL A 8 28.06 -18.66 5.53
C VAL A 8 27.69 -17.59 4.51
N SER A 9 28.59 -17.26 3.58
CA SER A 9 28.30 -16.30 2.52
C SER A 9 27.17 -16.79 1.60
N GLY A 10 27.12 -18.08 1.27
CA GLY A 10 26.03 -18.66 0.48
C GLY A 10 24.67 -18.53 1.17
N ILE A 11 24.60 -18.81 2.48
CA ILE A 11 23.39 -18.62 3.28
C ILE A 11 22.97 -17.15 3.31
N LEU A 12 23.92 -16.22 3.50
CA LEU A 12 23.63 -14.79 3.52
C LEU A 12 23.10 -14.28 2.18
N ILE A 13 23.66 -14.75 1.06
CA ILE A 13 23.17 -14.40 -0.29
C ILE A 13 21.75 -14.93 -0.49
N LEU A 14 21.47 -16.17 -0.12
CA LEU A 14 20.11 -16.73 -0.22
C LEU A 14 19.11 -15.96 0.65
N ALA A 15 19.51 -15.60 1.87
CA ALA A 15 18.70 -14.77 2.75
C ALA A 15 18.45 -13.38 2.15
N ALA A 16 19.46 -12.75 1.55
CA ALA A 16 19.33 -11.45 0.90
C ALA A 16 18.37 -11.50 -0.29
N VAL A 17 18.48 -12.52 -1.15
CA VAL A 17 17.56 -12.73 -2.27
C VAL A 17 16.13 -12.96 -1.78
N GLY A 18 15.94 -13.76 -0.73
CA GLY A 18 14.63 -13.96 -0.10
C GLY A 18 14.03 -12.68 0.46
N LEU A 19 14.83 -11.84 1.12
CA LEU A 19 14.40 -10.54 1.62
C LEU A 19 14.01 -9.57 0.50
N LEU A 20 14.79 -9.52 -0.59
CA LEU A 20 14.47 -8.69 -1.74
C LEU A 20 13.15 -9.10 -2.39
N ALA A 21 12.91 -10.41 -2.52
CA ALA A 21 11.63 -10.93 -3.01
C ALA A 21 10.48 -10.51 -2.09
N ALA A 22 10.64 -10.60 -0.77
CA ALA A 22 9.62 -10.19 0.19
C ALA A 22 9.31 -8.67 0.10
N ILE A 23 10.35 -7.83 -0.01
CA ILE A 23 10.19 -6.36 -0.12
C ILE A 23 9.44 -5.98 -1.39
N TYR A 24 9.65 -6.71 -2.50
CA TYR A 24 8.97 -6.41 -3.77
C TYR A 24 7.43 -6.53 -3.66
N TYR A 25 6.93 -7.46 -2.85
CA TYR A 25 5.49 -7.70 -2.67
C TYR A 25 4.89 -6.98 -1.45
N ALA A 26 5.71 -6.35 -0.63
CA ALA A 26 5.25 -5.64 0.57
C ALA A 26 5.10 -4.13 0.30
N PRO A 27 4.11 -3.48 0.94
CA PRO A 27 4.05 -2.03 0.94
C PRO A 27 5.28 -1.49 1.65
N VAL A 28 6.06 -0.68 0.93
CA VAL A 28 7.24 -0.03 1.48
C VAL A 28 6.76 1.04 2.44
N TRP A 29 5.97 2.01 1.95
CA TRP A 29 5.41 3.11 2.73
C TRP A 29 3.89 3.22 2.53
N TRP A 30 3.24 3.98 3.41
CA TRP A 30 1.81 4.27 3.31
C TRP A 30 1.54 5.73 3.68
N VAL A 31 0.51 6.29 3.07
CA VAL A 31 -0.03 7.63 3.41
C VAL A 31 -1.54 7.50 3.55
N SER A 32 -2.13 8.32 4.42
CA SER A 32 -3.57 8.41 4.61
C SER A 32 -3.99 9.87 4.58
N LEU A 33 -4.93 10.21 3.69
CA LEU A 33 -5.54 11.52 3.65
C LEU A 33 -6.78 11.55 4.55
N THR A 34 -6.84 12.56 5.42
CA THR A 34 -7.99 12.85 6.27
C THR A 34 -8.43 14.28 5.99
N ALA A 35 -9.74 14.49 5.85
CA ALA A 35 -10.30 15.80 5.55
C ALA A 35 -11.71 15.93 6.16
N PRO A 36 -12.21 17.15 6.39
CA PRO A 36 -13.55 17.36 6.96
C PRO A 36 -14.68 16.73 6.11
N ASN A 37 -14.50 16.68 4.80
CA ASN A 37 -15.45 16.05 3.86
C ASN A 37 -15.35 14.52 3.81
N TYR A 38 -14.34 13.93 4.46
CA TYR A 38 -14.12 12.48 4.56
C TYR A 38 -14.28 12.05 6.02
N PRO A 39 -15.53 11.88 6.49
CA PRO A 39 -15.80 11.64 7.91
C PRO A 39 -15.28 10.25 8.34
N PRO A 40 -14.78 10.11 9.59
CA PRO A 40 -14.21 8.86 10.09
C PRO A 40 -15.22 7.71 10.12
N GLU A 41 -16.51 8.03 10.11
CA GLU A 41 -17.60 7.07 10.06
C GLU A 41 -17.53 6.29 8.74
N SER A 42 -17.37 6.93 7.58
CA SER A 42 -17.21 6.25 6.29
C SER A 42 -15.77 5.92 5.95
N PHE A 43 -14.81 6.69 6.47
CA PHE A 43 -13.37 6.53 6.21
C PHE A 43 -12.59 6.39 7.53
N PRO A 44 -12.71 5.25 8.24
CA PRO A 44 -12.08 5.09 9.55
C PRO A 44 -10.55 5.16 9.49
N ASP A 45 -9.97 4.66 8.39
CA ASP A 45 -8.53 4.68 8.12
C ASP A 45 -8.14 5.81 7.15
N GLY A 46 -9.04 6.75 6.84
CA GLY A 46 -8.88 7.77 5.79
C GLY A 46 -8.82 7.18 4.38
N VAL A 47 -8.51 8.03 3.39
CA VAL A 47 -8.19 7.56 2.03
C VAL A 47 -6.74 7.08 2.05
N ARG A 48 -6.55 5.77 2.24
CA ARG A 48 -5.25 5.13 2.45
C ARG A 48 -4.66 4.58 1.16
N ILE A 49 -3.41 4.95 0.91
CA ILE A 49 -2.62 4.52 -0.25
C ILE A 49 -1.38 3.76 0.21
N HIS A 50 -1.10 2.63 -0.45
CA HIS A 50 0.11 1.84 -0.27
C HIS A 50 1.08 2.08 -1.42
N PHE A 51 2.31 2.46 -1.08
CA PHE A 51 3.40 2.61 -2.04
C PHE A 51 4.26 1.36 -2.01
N HIS A 52 4.23 0.61 -3.10
CA HIS A 52 5.10 -0.52 -3.35
C HIS A 52 6.28 -0.07 -4.22
N MET A 53 7.32 -0.91 -4.33
CA MET A 53 8.44 -0.62 -5.24
C MET A 53 8.03 -0.62 -6.72
N ASN A 54 6.94 -1.29 -7.07
CA ASN A 54 6.46 -1.45 -8.44
C ASN A 54 5.22 -0.61 -8.78
N GLY A 55 4.70 0.19 -7.84
CA GLY A 55 3.51 1.01 -8.11
C GLY A 55 2.76 1.45 -6.86
N VAL A 56 1.56 1.96 -7.10
CA VAL A 56 0.66 2.52 -6.10
C VAL A 56 -0.58 1.65 -6.02
N PHE A 57 -0.94 1.23 -4.80
CA PHE A 57 -1.98 0.24 -4.57
C PHE A 57 -3.01 0.72 -3.55
N ASN A 58 -4.23 0.21 -3.70
CA ASN A 58 -5.33 0.47 -2.77
C ASN A 58 -5.01 -0.07 -1.38
N GLY A 59 -5.02 0.81 -0.38
CA GLY A 59 -4.83 0.45 1.03
C GLY A 59 -6.10 0.50 1.86
N CYS A 60 -7.25 0.76 1.25
CA CYS A 60 -8.52 0.82 1.96
C CYS A 60 -9.08 -0.58 2.22
N LYS A 61 -9.66 -0.71 3.42
CA LYS A 61 -10.28 -1.95 3.88
C LYS A 61 -11.78 -1.91 3.63
N PRO A 62 -12.42 -3.07 3.41
CA PRO A 62 -13.87 -3.12 3.31
C PRO A 62 -14.49 -2.66 4.64
N VAL A 63 -15.45 -1.73 4.55
CA VAL A 63 -16.17 -1.19 5.71
C VAL A 63 -17.52 -1.90 5.79
N HIS A 64 -17.76 -2.63 6.88
CA HIS A 64 -19.05 -3.26 7.15
C HIS A 64 -19.86 -2.36 8.08
N LYS A 65 -20.87 -1.67 7.56
CA LYS A 65 -21.86 -0.94 8.36
C LYS A 65 -23.19 -1.67 8.38
N ALA A 66 -23.96 -1.45 9.44
CA ALA A 66 -25.30 -2.03 9.62
C ALA A 66 -26.30 -1.57 8.54
N GLU A 67 -26.06 -0.41 7.91
CA GLU A 67 -26.94 0.18 6.89
C GLU A 67 -26.41 0.01 5.45
N ILE A 68 -25.11 -0.24 5.28
CA ILE A 68 -24.45 -0.40 3.97
C ILE A 68 -23.42 -1.52 4.11
N ALA A 69 -23.71 -2.66 3.49
CA ALA A 69 -22.76 -3.74 3.32
C ALA A 69 -22.13 -3.58 1.93
N GLU A 70 -20.99 -2.90 1.85
CA GLU A 70 -20.20 -2.88 0.61
C GLU A 70 -19.42 -4.19 0.51
N SER A 71 -19.71 -4.98 -0.53
CA SER A 71 -19.07 -6.27 -0.78
C SER A 71 -17.63 -6.14 -1.28
N GLU A 72 -17.27 -4.97 -1.79
CA GLU A 72 -15.96 -4.67 -2.35
C GLU A 72 -15.27 -3.56 -1.56
N PRO A 73 -13.93 -3.64 -1.38
CA PRO A 73 -13.18 -2.55 -0.76
C PRO A 73 -13.21 -1.32 -1.66
N LEU A 74 -13.46 -0.16 -1.06
CA LEU A 74 -13.42 1.12 -1.76
C LEU A 74 -12.06 1.33 -2.44
N ASP A 75 -12.07 1.73 -3.72
CA ASP A 75 -10.85 2.03 -4.46
C ASP A 75 -10.30 3.41 -4.09
N CYS A 76 -9.42 3.42 -3.08
CA CYS A 76 -8.85 4.67 -2.61
C CYS A 76 -7.85 5.30 -3.58
N VAL A 77 -7.31 4.56 -4.55
CA VAL A 77 -6.49 5.15 -5.62
C VAL A 77 -7.37 6.01 -6.52
N HIS A 78 -8.54 5.49 -6.92
CA HIS A 78 -9.52 6.23 -7.70
C HIS A 78 -10.02 7.51 -7.00
N GLU A 79 -10.31 7.42 -5.70
CA GLU A 79 -10.70 8.58 -4.89
C GLU A 79 -9.60 9.63 -4.84
N MET A 80 -8.35 9.21 -4.65
CA MET A 80 -7.21 10.11 -4.61
C MET A 80 -6.97 10.80 -5.96
N ASP A 81 -7.09 10.07 -7.07
CA ASP A 81 -6.96 10.64 -8.42
C ASP A 81 -8.09 11.63 -8.72
N THR A 82 -9.29 11.35 -8.22
CA THR A 82 -10.43 12.26 -8.30
C THR A 82 -10.18 13.54 -7.51
N ILE A 83 -9.67 13.45 -6.28
CA ILE A 83 -9.26 14.63 -5.49
C ILE A 83 -8.17 15.41 -6.22
N ASN A 84 -7.15 14.72 -6.75
CA ASN A 84 -6.07 15.36 -7.49
C ASN A 84 -6.58 16.13 -8.70
N HIS A 85 -7.53 15.55 -9.46
CA HIS A 85 -8.18 16.23 -10.57
C HIS A 85 -8.84 17.55 -10.13
N TYR A 86 -9.57 17.55 -9.01
CA TYR A 86 -10.24 18.76 -8.49
C TYR A 86 -9.27 19.80 -7.91
N VAL A 87 -8.12 19.36 -7.38
CA VAL A 87 -7.06 20.26 -6.84
C VAL A 87 -6.08 20.70 -7.94
N GLY A 88 -6.20 20.19 -9.16
CA GLY A 88 -5.32 20.51 -10.29
C GLY A 88 -3.96 19.78 -10.26
N MET A 89 -3.88 18.65 -9.55
CA MET A 89 -2.73 17.75 -9.53
C MET A 89 -2.91 16.59 -10.54
N TYR A 90 -1.81 15.92 -10.89
CA TYR A 90 -1.82 14.74 -11.76
C TYR A 90 -2.29 13.48 -11.01
N PRO A 91 -2.84 12.48 -11.71
CA PRO A 91 -3.17 11.18 -11.11
C PRO A 91 -1.90 10.48 -10.60
N ILE A 92 -2.05 9.74 -9.51
CA ILE A 92 -0.97 9.04 -8.79
C ILE A 92 -0.79 7.62 -9.34
N ALA A 93 -1.87 7.02 -9.84
CA ALA A 93 -1.80 5.81 -10.65
C ALA A 93 -2.13 6.17 -12.11
N ALA A 94 -1.26 5.75 -13.03
CA ALA A 94 -1.43 5.94 -14.48
C ALA A 94 -1.57 4.58 -15.17
#